data_AF-A0A383BY02-F1
#
_entry.id   AF-A0A383BY02-F1
#
_cell.length_a   1.000
_cell.length_b   1.000
_cell.length_c   1.000
_cell.angle_alpha   90.00
_cell.angle_beta   90.00
_cell.angle_gamma   90.00
#
_symmetry.space_group_name_H-M   'P 1'
#
loop_
_entity.id
_entity.type
_entity.pdbx_description
1 polymer ?
#
loop_
_entity_poly.entity_id
_entity_poly.type
_entity_poly.pdbx_seq_one_letter_code
_entity_poly.pdbx_strand_id
1 'polypeptide(L)'
;GTMHIATAVGTPIIGLFFAHAHPFETGPYSSGNLIFQARISCAPCSYGVECTNIVCIHKVRPDHLLSMIKIHQEEKQWRLPESMLGLEEVNIYNTCIGKDRRLRLRPLVKHPLDLNDIFREIYTGHWLESLGTLNIHGSSTSNIEEILLGEYDCKNAHKLLTRIEEKLHMLRRLEKITHQGISSADEIAQICIAERPKKINRVKILAQIIESLDKEISQIGYTHPELKPVTDLFGKRKENFQG
;
A
#
# COMPACT_ATOMS: atom_id res chain seq x y z
N GLY A 1 13.90 17.72 1.69
CA GLY A 1 14.96 17.61 0.66
C GLY A 1 14.69 18.57 -0.49
N THR A 2 15.69 18.83 -1.33
CA THR A 2 15.61 19.76 -2.49
C THR A 2 14.47 19.42 -3.45
N MET A 3 14.17 18.14 -3.66
CA MET A 3 13.01 17.69 -4.44
C MET A 3 11.68 18.27 -3.96
N HIS A 4 11.44 18.33 -2.65
CA HIS A 4 10.19 18.88 -2.11
C HIS A 4 10.13 20.41 -2.23
N ILE A 5 11.28 21.09 -2.19
CA ILE A 5 11.35 22.54 -2.47
C ILE A 5 10.98 22.78 -3.94
N ALA A 6 11.58 22.02 -4.87
CA ALA A 6 11.25 22.07 -6.30
C ALA A 6 9.75 21.81 -6.55
N THR A 7 9.17 20.86 -5.81
CA THR A 7 7.74 20.55 -5.85
C THR A 7 6.91 21.77 -5.42
N ALA A 8 7.26 22.40 -4.30
CA ALA A 8 6.54 23.55 -3.75
C ALA A 8 6.57 24.79 -4.67
N VAL A 9 7.64 24.96 -5.46
CA VAL A 9 7.77 26.06 -6.42
C VAL A 9 7.34 25.69 -7.85
N GLY A 10 6.70 24.54 -8.04
CA GLY A 10 6.15 24.13 -9.34
C GLY A 10 7.21 23.76 -10.40
N THR A 11 8.42 23.43 -9.99
CA THR A 11 9.47 22.96 -10.92
C THR A 11 9.21 21.50 -11.30
N PRO A 12 9.16 21.16 -12.61
CA PRO A 12 9.06 19.77 -13.05
C PRO A 12 10.25 18.94 -12.58
N ILE A 13 9.97 17.77 -12.01
CA ILE A 13 10.99 16.89 -11.41
C ILE A 13 11.12 15.60 -12.21
N ILE A 14 12.36 15.18 -12.42
CA ILE A 14 12.69 13.78 -12.73
C ILE A 14 13.33 13.19 -11.48
N GLY A 15 12.58 12.38 -10.75
CA GLY A 15 13.01 11.75 -9.51
C GLY A 15 13.61 10.38 -9.77
N LEU A 16 14.82 10.15 -9.26
CA LEU A 16 15.49 8.85 -9.32
C LEU A 16 15.48 8.22 -7.93
N PHE A 17 14.71 7.13 -7.79
CA PHE A 17 14.49 6.45 -6.51
C PHE A 17 15.31 5.17 -6.47
N PHE A 18 16.35 5.18 -5.65
CA PHE A 18 17.29 4.09 -5.47
C PHE A 18 17.38 3.67 -3.99
N ALA A 19 17.98 2.51 -3.74
CA ALA A 19 18.18 1.96 -2.40
C ALA A 19 16.85 1.92 -1.61
N HIS A 20 16.78 2.56 -0.44
CA HIS A 20 15.60 2.56 0.42
C HIS A 20 14.53 3.57 0.00
N ALA A 21 14.80 4.45 -0.97
CA ALA A 21 13.86 5.47 -1.37
C ALA A 21 12.64 4.85 -2.08
N HIS A 22 11.47 4.99 -1.48
CA HIS A 22 10.19 4.53 -2.03
C HIS A 22 9.35 5.74 -2.51
N PRO A 23 9.00 5.84 -3.81
CA PRO A 23 8.34 7.02 -4.35
C PRO A 23 6.89 7.19 -3.86
N PHE A 24 6.23 6.10 -3.43
CA PHE A 24 4.91 6.20 -2.79
C PHE A 24 4.97 6.78 -1.36
N GLU A 25 6.15 6.84 -0.73
CA GLU A 25 6.34 7.42 0.60
C GLU A 25 6.88 8.85 0.52
N THR A 26 7.88 9.06 -0.34
CA THR A 26 8.70 10.28 -0.37
C THR A 26 8.71 10.98 -1.73
N GLY A 27 7.84 10.58 -2.65
CA GLY A 27 7.70 11.18 -3.99
C GLY A 27 7.37 12.69 -3.98
N PRO A 28 7.58 13.39 -5.10
CA PRO A 28 7.15 14.76 -5.24
C PRO A 28 5.62 14.85 -5.24
N TYR A 29 5.06 15.57 -4.27
CA TYR A 29 3.61 15.77 -4.12
C TYR A 29 3.05 16.84 -5.07
N SER A 30 3.18 16.61 -6.37
CA SER A 30 2.55 17.42 -7.43
C SER A 30 2.40 16.60 -8.71
N SER A 31 1.51 17.01 -9.62
CA SER A 31 1.38 16.39 -10.94
C SER A 31 2.48 16.86 -11.90
N GLY A 32 2.71 16.07 -12.96
CA GLY A 32 3.61 16.43 -14.06
C GLY A 32 5.07 16.04 -13.85
N ASN A 33 5.39 15.27 -12.81
CA ASN A 33 6.74 14.77 -12.57
C ASN A 33 6.94 13.38 -13.20
N LEU A 34 8.19 13.04 -13.45
CA LEU A 34 8.62 11.72 -13.90
C LEU A 34 9.42 11.03 -12.80
N ILE A 35 9.18 9.75 -12.56
CA ILE A 35 9.87 8.98 -11.54
C ILE A 35 10.45 7.73 -12.18
N PHE A 36 11.72 7.45 -11.92
CA PHE A 36 12.37 6.18 -12.21
C PHE A 36 12.67 5.46 -10.90
N GLN A 37 12.36 4.17 -10.85
CA GLN A 37 12.67 3.31 -9.71
C GLN A 37 13.06 1.92 -10.23
N ALA A 38 14.10 1.32 -9.67
CA ALA A 38 14.45 -0.06 -10.00
C ALA A 38 13.33 -1.02 -9.58
N ARG A 39 12.96 -1.96 -10.46
CA ARG A 39 11.95 -3.01 -10.23
C ARG A 39 12.66 -4.36 -10.15
N ILE A 40 13.32 -4.60 -9.03
CA ILE A 40 14.10 -5.82 -8.77
C ILE A 40 13.81 -6.35 -7.36
N SER A 41 14.09 -7.62 -7.11
CA SER A 41 13.72 -8.30 -5.86
C SER A 41 14.31 -7.67 -4.59
N CYS A 42 15.47 -7.00 -4.69
CA CYS A 42 16.11 -6.35 -3.55
C CYS A 42 15.79 -4.84 -3.42
N ALA A 43 14.98 -4.26 -4.32
CA ALA A 43 14.68 -2.83 -4.34
C ALA A 43 13.17 -2.57 -4.18
N PRO A 44 12.76 -1.58 -3.36
CA PRO A 44 13.63 -0.80 -2.49
C PRO A 44 14.17 -1.63 -1.31
N CYS A 45 15.38 -1.29 -0.87
CA CYS A 45 16.02 -1.96 0.26
C CYS A 45 15.36 -1.52 1.58
N SER A 46 15.30 -2.39 2.58
CA SER A 46 14.89 -1.98 3.93
C SER A 46 15.93 -1.03 4.56
N TYR A 47 15.48 -0.08 5.40
CA TYR A 47 16.34 0.93 6.05
C TYR A 47 17.52 0.35 6.87
N GLY A 48 17.40 -0.87 7.37
CA GLY A 48 18.44 -1.54 8.18
C GLY A 48 19.40 -2.45 7.39
N VAL A 49 19.34 -2.46 6.06
CA VAL A 49 20.15 -3.36 5.23
C VAL A 49 21.37 -2.62 4.69
N GLU A 50 22.56 -3.13 4.99
CA GLU A 50 23.80 -2.71 4.33
C GLU A 50 23.89 -3.36 2.94
N CYS A 51 23.83 -2.53 1.90
CA CYS A 51 23.87 -3.00 0.52
C CYS A 51 25.32 -3.19 0.06
N THR A 52 25.70 -4.44 -0.26
CA THR A 52 27.02 -4.76 -0.82
C THR A 52 27.03 -4.82 -2.35
N ASN A 53 25.86 -4.71 -3.00
CA ASN A 53 25.72 -4.82 -4.44
C ASN A 53 24.67 -3.82 -4.97
N ILE A 54 25.13 -2.63 -5.36
CA ILE A 54 24.29 -1.48 -5.75
C ILE A 54 23.77 -1.65 -7.19
N VAL A 55 23.14 -2.79 -7.50
CA VAL A 55 22.64 -3.08 -8.87
C VAL A 55 21.45 -2.22 -9.28
N CYS A 56 20.72 -1.64 -8.31
CA CYS A 56 19.51 -0.87 -8.57
C CYS A 56 19.78 0.38 -9.44
N ILE A 57 20.93 1.04 -9.29
CA ILE A 57 21.27 2.22 -10.10
C ILE A 57 21.45 1.87 -11.57
N HIS A 58 21.88 0.64 -11.88
CA HIS A 58 22.11 0.20 -13.25
C HIS A 58 20.83 -0.17 -14.00
N LYS A 59 19.71 -0.33 -13.29
CA LYS A 59 18.40 -0.57 -13.90
C LYS A 59 17.78 0.70 -14.49
N VAL A 60 18.26 1.87 -14.04
CA VAL A 60 17.83 3.16 -14.56
C VAL A 60 18.88 3.67 -15.54
N ARG A 61 18.58 3.52 -16.83
CA ARG A 61 19.50 3.81 -17.94
C ARG A 61 19.51 5.31 -18.29
N PRO A 62 20.67 5.98 -18.32
CA PRO A 62 20.76 7.40 -18.69
C PRO A 62 20.17 7.74 -20.07
N ASP A 63 20.30 6.84 -21.04
CA ASP A 63 19.73 7.02 -22.39
C ASP A 63 18.19 7.00 -22.38
N HIS A 64 17.57 6.21 -21.50
CA HIS A 64 16.13 6.23 -21.29
C HIS A 64 15.68 7.60 -20.74
N LEU A 65 16.39 8.13 -19.73
CA LEU A 65 16.11 9.43 -19.15
C LEU A 65 16.21 10.54 -20.20
N LEU A 66 17.32 10.58 -20.94
CA LEU A 66 17.55 11.58 -21.97
C LEU A 66 16.47 11.55 -23.06
N SER A 67 16.05 10.36 -23.48
CA SER A 67 14.99 10.21 -24.49
C SER A 67 13.66 10.76 -24.00
N MET A 68 13.28 10.45 -22.76
CA MET A 68 12.06 10.98 -22.13
C MET A 68 12.12 12.51 -21.95
N ILE A 69 13.29 13.06 -21.59
CA ILE A 69 13.51 14.51 -21.46
C ILE A 69 13.28 15.21 -22.81
N LYS A 70 13.85 14.69 -23.89
CA LYS A 70 13.71 15.27 -25.24
C LYS A 70 12.24 15.30 -25.68
N ILE A 71 11.54 14.17 -25.54
CA ILE A 71 10.11 14.07 -25.83
C ILE A 71 9.33 15.10 -25.01
N HIS A 72 9.60 15.22 -23.72
CA HIS A 72 8.90 16.18 -22.87
C HIS A 72 9.20 17.64 -23.23
N GLN A 73 10.43 17.96 -23.65
CA GLN A 73 10.78 19.31 -24.09
C GLN A 73 10.00 19.74 -25.33
N GLU A 74 9.83 18.81 -26.28
CA GLU A 74 9.13 19.01 -27.56
C GLU A 74 7.61 18.96 -27.41
N GLU A 75 7.08 17.90 -26.79
CA GLU A 75 5.65 17.59 -26.75
C GLU A 75 4.95 18.05 -25.46
N LYS A 76 5.71 18.50 -24.44
CA LYS A 76 5.22 18.81 -23.08
C LYS A 76 4.50 17.64 -22.40
N GLN A 77 4.79 16.41 -22.83
CA GLN A 77 4.22 15.18 -22.26
C GLN A 77 5.31 14.17 -21.93
N TRP A 78 5.06 13.35 -20.90
CA TRP A 78 5.93 12.22 -20.58
C TRP A 78 5.41 10.99 -21.30
N ARG A 79 6.17 10.48 -22.28
CA ARG A 79 5.80 9.32 -23.09
C ARG A 79 7.01 8.44 -23.36
N LEU A 80 6.81 7.12 -23.28
CA LEU A 80 7.83 6.14 -23.63
C LEU A 80 8.11 6.18 -25.15
N PRO A 81 9.37 6.37 -25.58
CA PRO A 81 9.78 6.15 -26.96
C PRO A 81 9.68 4.65 -27.32
N GLU A 82 9.26 4.34 -28.54
CA GLU A 82 9.18 2.96 -29.04
C GLU A 82 10.54 2.25 -29.08
N SER A 83 11.64 3.01 -29.19
CA SER A 83 13.01 2.49 -29.19
C SER A 83 13.50 2.05 -27.81
N MET A 84 12.75 2.33 -26.74
CA MET A 84 13.15 2.01 -25.38
C MET A 84 12.94 0.50 -25.10
N LEU A 85 14.02 -0.20 -24.76
CA LEU A 85 14.03 -1.65 -24.53
C LEU A 85 14.57 -1.99 -23.14
N GLY A 86 14.27 -3.19 -22.62
CA GLY A 86 14.78 -3.64 -21.33
C GLY A 86 14.06 -2.95 -20.16
N LEU A 87 12.74 -2.86 -20.23
CA LEU A 87 11.92 -2.13 -19.26
C LEU A 87 11.36 -2.99 -18.13
N GLU A 88 11.67 -4.29 -18.13
CA GLU A 88 11.12 -5.29 -17.21
C GLU A 88 11.56 -5.07 -15.75
N GLU A 89 12.74 -4.47 -15.58
CA GLU A 89 13.39 -4.22 -14.28
C GLU A 89 13.37 -2.76 -13.85
N VAL A 90 12.51 -1.93 -14.46
CA VAL A 90 12.35 -0.52 -14.08
C VAL A 90 10.88 -0.13 -14.03
N ASN A 91 10.52 0.59 -12.97
CA ASN A 91 9.27 1.32 -12.90
C ASN A 91 9.51 2.74 -13.40
N ILE A 92 8.65 3.20 -14.31
CA ILE A 92 8.62 4.59 -14.78
C ILE A 92 7.22 5.12 -14.49
N TYR A 93 7.11 6.13 -13.62
CA TYR A 93 5.82 6.71 -13.26
C TYR A 93 5.73 8.17 -13.70
N ASN A 94 4.55 8.55 -14.16
CA ASN A 94 4.13 9.94 -14.24
C ASN A 94 3.29 10.28 -13.01
N THR A 95 3.63 11.35 -12.29
CA THR A 95 2.77 11.82 -11.21
C THR A 95 1.57 12.59 -11.77
N CYS A 96 0.38 12.30 -11.27
CA CYS A 96 -0.83 13.00 -11.66
C CYS A 96 -1.85 13.08 -10.54
N ILE A 97 -2.78 14.01 -10.64
CA ILE A 97 -3.95 14.05 -9.76
C ILE A 97 -5.04 13.18 -10.38
N GLY A 98 -5.46 12.15 -9.66
CA GLY A 98 -6.54 11.25 -10.08
C GLY A 98 -7.93 11.90 -10.01
N LYS A 99 -8.96 11.20 -10.52
CA LYS A 99 -10.37 11.63 -10.41
C LYS A 99 -10.81 11.75 -8.93
N ASP A 100 -10.18 10.97 -8.07
CA ASP A 100 -10.29 10.98 -6.61
C ASP A 100 -9.57 12.17 -5.93
N ARG A 101 -8.99 13.10 -6.71
CA ARG A 101 -8.18 14.25 -6.27
C ARG A 101 -6.91 13.89 -5.50
N ARG A 102 -6.46 12.64 -5.59
CA ARG A 102 -5.22 12.21 -4.93
C ARG A 102 -4.05 12.22 -5.89
N LEU A 103 -2.86 12.40 -5.35
CA LEU A 103 -1.65 12.12 -6.09
C LEU A 103 -1.59 10.62 -6.43
N ARG A 104 -1.40 10.32 -7.71
CA ARG A 104 -1.16 8.97 -8.23
C ARG A 104 0.19 8.92 -8.92
N LEU A 105 0.85 7.77 -8.78
CA LEU A 105 2.05 7.43 -9.55
C LEU A 105 1.58 6.51 -10.69
N ARG A 106 1.13 7.12 -11.80
CA ARG A 106 0.61 6.37 -12.94
C ARG A 106 1.77 5.71 -13.70
N PRO A 107 1.81 4.37 -13.82
CA PRO A 107 2.88 3.71 -14.55
C PRO A 107 2.80 4.05 -16.04
N LEU A 108 3.96 4.33 -16.63
CA LEU A 108 4.14 4.42 -18.08
C LEU A 108 4.48 3.05 -18.68
N VAL A 109 5.11 2.17 -17.89
CA VAL A 109 5.39 0.77 -18.25
C VAL A 109 4.34 -0.13 -17.58
N LYS A 110 3.55 -0.85 -18.38
CA LYS A 110 2.57 -1.81 -17.86
C LYS A 110 3.24 -3.12 -17.45
N HIS A 111 3.47 -3.28 -16.16
CA HIS A 111 3.98 -4.52 -15.58
C HIS A 111 2.85 -5.51 -15.30
N PRO A 112 3.13 -6.83 -15.21
CA PRO A 112 2.14 -7.82 -14.81
C PRO A 112 1.52 -7.46 -13.46
N LEU A 113 0.19 -7.46 -13.41
CA LEU A 113 -0.57 -7.20 -12.20
C LEU A 113 -0.21 -8.20 -11.09
N ASP A 114 -0.01 -7.71 -9.86
CA ASP A 114 0.15 -8.54 -8.67
C ASP A 114 -0.90 -8.25 -7.57
N LEU A 115 -0.81 -8.98 -6.45
CA LEU A 115 -1.74 -8.76 -5.33
C LEU A 115 -1.53 -7.41 -4.63
N ASN A 116 -0.30 -6.92 -4.52
CA ASN A 116 -0.03 -5.65 -3.86
C ASN A 116 -0.68 -4.49 -4.64
N ASP A 117 -0.71 -4.57 -5.96
CA ASP A 117 -1.40 -3.59 -6.80
C ASP A 117 -2.91 -3.55 -6.51
N ILE A 118 -3.55 -4.73 -6.41
CA ILE A 118 -4.97 -4.85 -6.08
C ILE A 118 -5.24 -4.30 -4.67
N PHE A 119 -4.47 -4.76 -3.67
CA PHE A 119 -4.67 -4.35 -2.29
C PHE A 119 -4.36 -2.87 -2.06
N ARG A 120 -3.42 -2.28 -2.79
CA ARG A 120 -3.13 -0.84 -2.74
C ARG A 120 -4.34 0.00 -3.15
N GLU A 121 -5.07 -0.41 -4.18
CA GLU A 121 -6.30 0.28 -4.60
C GLU A 121 -7.48 0.01 -3.65
N ILE A 122 -7.61 -1.21 -3.11
CA ILE A 122 -8.61 -1.52 -2.07
C ILE A 122 -8.39 -0.68 -0.82
N TYR A 123 -7.16 -0.67 -0.27
CA TYR A 123 -6.84 0.10 0.92
C TYR A 123 -6.99 1.60 0.70
N THR A 124 -6.61 2.07 -0.48
CA THR A 124 -6.87 3.44 -0.92
C THR A 124 -8.34 3.83 -0.72
N GLY A 125 -9.28 3.03 -1.22
CA GLY A 125 -10.71 3.31 -1.10
C GLY A 125 -11.19 3.21 0.34
N HIS A 126 -10.81 2.13 1.01
CA HIS A 126 -11.21 1.86 2.39
C HIS A 126 -10.71 2.92 3.39
N TRP A 127 -9.49 3.44 3.21
CA TRP A 127 -8.95 4.48 4.08
C TRP A 127 -9.70 5.80 3.94
N LEU A 128 -10.10 6.18 2.72
CA LEU A 128 -10.88 7.40 2.50
C LEU A 128 -12.27 7.31 3.14
N GLU A 129 -12.92 6.16 3.00
CA GLU A 129 -14.17 5.84 3.68
C GLU A 129 -14.01 5.95 5.20
N SER A 130 -12.98 5.32 5.74
CA SER A 130 -12.69 5.32 7.19
C SER A 130 -12.41 6.70 7.76
N LEU A 131 -11.85 7.63 6.97
CA LEU A 131 -11.60 9.02 7.35
C LEU A 131 -12.84 9.92 7.22
N GLY A 132 -13.98 9.39 6.77
CA GLY A 132 -15.21 10.18 6.53
C GLY A 132 -15.11 11.12 5.33
N THR A 133 -14.12 10.92 4.45
CA THR A 133 -13.81 11.84 3.32
C THR A 133 -14.64 11.59 2.06
N LEU A 134 -15.59 10.65 2.08
CA LEU A 134 -16.47 10.34 0.94
C LEU A 134 -17.40 11.51 0.53
N ASN A 135 -17.48 12.59 1.32
CA ASN A 135 -18.26 13.79 1.02
C ASN A 135 -17.40 14.99 0.58
N ILE A 136 -16.25 14.78 -0.09
CA ILE A 136 -15.61 15.89 -0.81
C ILE A 136 -16.44 16.17 -2.07
N HIS A 137 -17.23 17.26 -2.05
CA HIS A 137 -18.08 17.68 -3.17
C HIS A 137 -17.35 17.56 -4.53
N GLY A 138 -17.82 16.61 -5.36
CA GLY A 138 -17.35 16.41 -6.74
C GLY A 138 -16.21 15.41 -6.95
N SER A 139 -15.79 14.61 -5.96
CA SER A 139 -14.93 13.44 -6.21
C SER A 139 -15.77 12.22 -6.61
N SER A 140 -15.51 11.63 -7.77
CA SER A 140 -16.05 10.30 -8.09
C SER A 140 -15.14 9.23 -7.49
N THR A 141 -15.74 8.18 -6.93
CA THR A 141 -14.98 6.97 -6.58
C THR A 141 -14.36 6.42 -7.87
N SER A 142 -13.03 6.29 -7.88
CA SER A 142 -12.36 5.71 -9.04
C SER A 142 -12.64 4.22 -9.06
N ASN A 143 -13.13 3.70 -10.18
CA ASN A 143 -13.39 2.27 -10.33
C ASN A 143 -12.04 1.54 -10.33
N ILE A 144 -11.84 0.65 -9.34
CA ILE A 144 -10.62 -0.15 -9.21
C ILE A 144 -10.35 -0.93 -10.50
N GLU A 145 -11.38 -1.46 -11.16
CA GLU A 145 -11.25 -2.16 -12.43
C GLU A 145 -10.69 -1.26 -13.54
N GLU A 146 -11.22 -0.04 -13.69
CA GLU A 146 -10.75 0.94 -14.69
C GLU A 146 -9.27 1.27 -14.46
N ILE A 147 -8.88 1.46 -13.19
CA ILE A 147 -7.49 1.71 -12.80
C ILE A 147 -6.61 0.51 -13.17
N LEU A 148 -6.98 -0.69 -12.74
CA LEU A 148 -6.14 -1.87 -12.91
C LEU A 148 -5.94 -2.21 -14.40
N LEU A 149 -7.02 -2.18 -15.20
CA LEU A 149 -6.93 -2.40 -16.65
C LEU A 149 -6.15 -1.28 -17.37
N GLY A 150 -6.25 -0.06 -16.86
CA GLY A 150 -5.55 1.11 -17.38
C GLY A 150 -4.05 1.09 -17.12
N GLU A 151 -3.61 0.61 -15.95
CA GLU A 151 -2.25 0.80 -15.44
C GLU A 151 -1.37 -0.48 -15.48
N TYR A 152 -1.94 -1.68 -15.56
CA TYR A 152 -1.19 -2.94 -15.47
C TYR A 152 -1.42 -3.87 -16.67
N ASP A 153 -0.54 -4.85 -16.85
CA ASP A 153 -0.77 -5.99 -17.75
C ASP A 153 -1.60 -7.05 -17.02
N CYS A 154 -2.88 -7.14 -17.39
CA CYS A 154 -3.85 -8.05 -16.79
C CYS A 154 -4.00 -9.40 -17.53
N LYS A 155 -3.17 -9.73 -18.53
CA LYS A 155 -3.28 -10.99 -19.31
C LYS A 155 -3.32 -12.24 -18.42
N ASN A 156 -2.60 -12.22 -17.31
CA ASN A 156 -2.49 -13.33 -16.36
C ASN A 156 -3.23 -13.08 -15.04
N ALA A 157 -4.13 -12.09 -14.97
CA ALA A 157 -4.82 -11.71 -13.73
C ALA A 157 -5.62 -12.87 -13.12
N HIS A 158 -6.14 -13.80 -13.93
CA HIS A 158 -6.83 -15.01 -13.47
C HIS A 158 -6.00 -15.86 -12.49
N LYS A 159 -4.66 -15.83 -12.58
CA LYS A 159 -3.76 -16.55 -11.65
C LYS A 159 -3.80 -16.00 -10.22
N LEU A 160 -4.31 -14.78 -10.04
CA LEU A 160 -4.46 -14.15 -8.73
C LEU A 160 -5.74 -14.59 -8.02
N LEU A 161 -6.72 -15.16 -8.73
CA LEU A 161 -8.06 -15.44 -8.19
C LEU A 161 -8.01 -16.34 -6.94
N THR A 162 -7.31 -17.48 -7.02
CA THR A 162 -7.17 -18.39 -5.87
C THR A 162 -6.53 -17.70 -4.67
N ARG A 163 -5.51 -16.86 -4.90
CA ARG A 163 -4.87 -16.13 -3.80
C ARG A 163 -5.79 -15.05 -3.22
N ILE A 164 -6.64 -14.42 -4.03
CA ILE A 164 -7.66 -13.47 -3.57
C ILE A 164 -8.72 -14.19 -2.73
N GLU A 165 -9.19 -15.36 -3.16
CA GLU A 165 -10.14 -16.19 -2.43
C GLU A 165 -9.59 -16.61 -1.06
N GLU A 166 -8.31 -16.99 -1.00
CA GLU A 166 -7.61 -17.25 0.27
C GLU A 166 -7.62 -16.02 1.19
N LYS A 167 -7.34 -14.82 0.66
CA LYS A 167 -7.38 -13.58 1.46
C LYS A 167 -8.78 -13.26 1.95
N LEU A 168 -9.81 -13.49 1.13
CA LEU A 168 -11.20 -13.30 1.51
C LEU A 168 -11.61 -14.28 2.62
N HIS A 169 -11.19 -15.54 2.53
CA HIS A 169 -11.40 -16.52 3.59
C HIS A 169 -10.76 -16.05 4.91
N MET A 170 -9.54 -15.52 4.85
CA MET A 170 -8.84 -15.06 6.04
C MET A 170 -9.42 -13.77 6.63
N LEU A 171 -9.95 -12.87 5.80
CA LEU A 171 -10.73 -11.73 6.27
C LEU A 171 -11.99 -12.15 7.03
N ARG A 172 -12.74 -13.14 6.53
CA ARG A 172 -13.90 -13.70 7.26
C ARG A 172 -13.50 -14.37 8.56
N ARG A 173 -12.33 -15.01 8.61
CA ARG A 173 -11.78 -15.56 9.85
C ARG A 173 -11.45 -14.44 10.85
N LEU A 174 -10.81 -13.36 10.39
CA LEU A 174 -10.51 -12.17 11.21
C LEU A 174 -11.80 -11.60 11.81
N GLU A 175 -12.86 -11.41 11.01
CA GLU A 175 -14.18 -10.96 11.48
C GLU A 175 -14.75 -11.87 12.57
N LYS A 176 -14.67 -13.20 12.39
CA LYS A 176 -15.18 -14.15 13.38
C LYS A 176 -14.41 -14.07 14.71
N ILE A 177 -13.08 -14.01 14.66
CA ILE A 177 -12.27 -14.01 15.88
C ILE A 177 -12.33 -12.66 16.61
N THR A 178 -12.47 -11.54 15.90
CA THR A 178 -12.69 -10.24 16.53
C THR A 178 -14.05 -10.17 17.22
N HIS A 179 -15.11 -10.71 16.62
CA HIS A 179 -16.41 -10.83 17.30
C HIS A 179 -16.35 -11.67 18.58
N GLN A 180 -15.61 -12.78 18.57
CA GLN A 180 -15.39 -13.59 19.78
C GLN A 180 -14.62 -12.83 20.86
N GLY A 181 -13.62 -12.03 20.45
CA GLY A 181 -12.87 -11.15 21.35
C GLY A 181 -13.76 -10.10 22.00
N ILE A 182 -14.59 -9.41 21.21
CA ILE A 182 -15.56 -8.41 21.69
C ILE A 182 -16.52 -9.04 22.71
N SER A 183 -17.14 -10.18 22.36
CA SER A 183 -18.07 -10.87 23.27
C SER A 183 -17.40 -11.30 24.58
N SER A 184 -16.13 -11.71 24.53
CA SER A 184 -15.37 -12.11 25.72
C SER A 184 -15.04 -10.90 26.60
N ALA A 185 -14.68 -9.77 25.98
CA ALA A 185 -14.41 -8.52 26.68
C ALA A 185 -15.69 -7.94 27.33
N ASP A 186 -16.82 -7.99 26.63
CA ASP A 186 -18.12 -7.58 27.17
C ASP A 186 -18.54 -8.42 28.37
N GLU A 187 -18.31 -9.74 28.33
CA GLU A 187 -18.60 -10.62 29.47
C GLU A 187 -17.72 -10.26 30.68
N ILE A 188 -16.44 -9.97 30.47
CA ILE A 188 -15.54 -9.48 31.54
C ILE A 188 -16.08 -8.18 32.13
N ALA A 189 -16.45 -7.20 31.30
CA ALA A 189 -16.97 -5.91 31.75
C ALA A 189 -18.23 -6.08 32.61
N GLN A 190 -19.17 -6.94 32.19
CA GLN A 190 -20.38 -7.25 32.95
C GLN A 190 -20.09 -7.91 34.30
N ILE A 191 -19.10 -8.82 34.36
CA ILE A 191 -18.70 -9.46 35.63
C ILE A 191 -18.13 -8.43 36.60
N CYS A 192 -17.31 -7.50 36.11
CA CYS A 192 -16.69 -6.44 36.92
C CYS A 192 -17.73 -5.46 37.46
N ILE A 193 -18.67 -5.00 36.63
CA ILE A 193 -19.75 -4.08 37.04
C ILE A 193 -20.66 -4.71 38.10
N ALA A 194 -20.94 -6.00 37.98
CA ALA A 194 -21.84 -6.69 38.89
C ALA A 194 -21.25 -7.00 40.29
N GLU A 195 -20.01 -6.55 40.58
CA GLU A 195 -19.28 -6.79 41.84
C GLU A 195 -19.40 -8.23 42.35
N ARG A 196 -19.23 -9.22 41.47
CA ARG A 196 -19.36 -10.65 41.83
C ARG A 196 -17.99 -11.28 42.10
N PRO A 197 -17.44 -11.22 43.34
CA PRO A 197 -16.11 -11.73 43.67
C PRO A 197 -15.93 -13.23 43.39
N LYS A 198 -17.02 -14.00 43.27
CA LYS A 198 -17.00 -15.44 43.01
C LYS A 198 -16.76 -15.85 41.54
N LYS A 199 -16.56 -14.91 40.61
CA LYS A 199 -16.36 -15.22 39.18
C LYS A 199 -14.94 -14.98 38.65
N ILE A 200 -13.95 -14.79 39.53
CA ILE A 200 -12.56 -14.51 39.12
C ILE A 200 -11.95 -15.58 38.20
N ASN A 201 -12.30 -16.85 38.39
CA ASN A 201 -11.84 -17.94 37.52
C ASN A 201 -12.39 -17.81 36.09
N ARG A 202 -13.63 -17.33 35.92
CA ARG A 202 -14.21 -17.10 34.60
C ARG A 202 -13.50 -15.94 33.89
N VAL A 203 -13.20 -14.86 34.61
CA VAL A 203 -12.42 -13.73 34.07
C VAL A 203 -11.05 -14.20 33.59
N LYS A 204 -10.35 -15.03 34.36
CA LYS A 204 -9.05 -15.61 33.94
C LYS A 204 -9.16 -16.43 32.65
N ILE A 205 -10.20 -17.27 32.53
CA ILE A 205 -10.43 -18.06 31.31
C ILE A 205 -10.70 -17.15 30.10
N LEU A 206 -11.55 -16.13 30.26
CA LEU A 206 -11.87 -15.18 29.19
C LEU A 206 -10.63 -14.37 28.77
N ALA A 207 -9.80 -13.96 29.72
CA ALA A 207 -8.54 -13.27 29.43
C ALA A 207 -7.58 -14.16 28.61
N GLN A 208 -7.46 -15.45 28.96
CA GLN A 208 -6.66 -16.40 28.18
C GLN A 208 -7.19 -16.61 26.76
N ILE A 209 -8.53 -16.63 26.59
CA ILE A 209 -9.16 -16.69 25.26
C ILE A 209 -8.78 -15.45 24.45
N ILE A 210 -8.92 -14.25 25.01
CA ILE A 210 -8.57 -13.00 24.34
C ILE A 210 -7.09 -13.00 23.92
N GLU A 211 -6.18 -13.42 24.80
CA GLU A 211 -4.75 -13.50 24.49
C GLU A 211 -4.46 -14.49 23.33
N SER A 212 -5.17 -15.62 23.29
CA SER A 212 -5.07 -16.57 22.18
C SER A 212 -5.59 -16.00 20.87
N LEU A 213 -6.70 -15.26 20.90
CA LEU A 213 -7.27 -14.61 19.72
C LEU A 213 -6.33 -13.52 19.18
N ASP A 214 -5.70 -12.74 20.06
CA ASP A 214 -4.70 -11.72 19.70
C ASP A 214 -3.49 -12.33 18.97
N LYS A 215 -3.00 -13.47 19.46
CA LYS A 215 -1.91 -14.22 18.80
C LYS A 215 -2.33 -14.68 17.41
N GLU A 216 -3.56 -15.18 17.27
CA GLU A 216 -4.11 -15.61 15.98
C GLU A 216 -4.24 -14.45 14.98
N ILE A 217 -4.78 -13.29 15.41
CA ILE A 217 -4.87 -12.08 14.58
C ILE A 217 -3.49 -11.67 14.08
N SER A 218 -2.49 -11.67 14.97
CA SER A 218 -1.11 -11.33 14.62
C SER A 218 -0.53 -12.32 13.62
N GLN A 219 -0.74 -13.62 13.84
CA GLN A 219 -0.28 -14.68 12.95
C GLN A 219 -0.87 -14.55 11.53
N ILE A 220 -2.16 -14.24 11.41
CA ILE A 220 -2.79 -13.99 10.11
C ILE A 220 -2.09 -12.84 9.38
N GLY A 221 -1.74 -11.76 10.08
CA GLY A 221 -1.00 -10.63 9.50
C GLY A 221 0.40 -11.03 8.99
N TYR A 222 1.09 -11.92 9.68
CA TYR A 222 2.41 -12.40 9.26
C TYR A 222 2.35 -13.38 8.07
N THR A 223 1.33 -14.25 8.02
CA THR A 223 1.20 -15.24 6.94
C THR A 223 0.49 -14.68 5.70
N HIS A 224 -0.27 -13.60 5.85
CA HIS A 224 -0.96 -12.89 4.77
C HIS A 224 -0.54 -11.43 4.75
N PRO A 225 0.61 -11.09 4.13
CA PRO A 225 1.17 -9.73 4.13
C PRO A 225 0.19 -8.65 3.65
N GLU A 226 -0.67 -8.99 2.69
CA GLU A 226 -1.69 -8.10 2.16
C GLU A 226 -2.78 -7.76 3.19
N LEU A 227 -2.94 -8.55 4.26
CA LEU A 227 -3.87 -8.28 5.38
C LEU A 227 -3.17 -7.65 6.59
N LYS A 228 -1.83 -7.63 6.61
CA LYS A 228 -1.02 -7.11 7.71
C LYS A 228 -1.38 -5.67 8.12
N PRO A 229 -1.69 -4.73 7.20
CA PRO A 229 -2.10 -3.38 7.61
C PRO A 229 -3.32 -3.35 8.54
N VAL A 230 -4.29 -4.26 8.34
CA VAL A 230 -5.50 -4.35 9.17
C VAL A 230 -5.17 -4.91 10.54
N THR A 231 -4.36 -5.97 10.60
CA THR A 231 -3.97 -6.61 11.88
C THR A 231 -3.05 -5.70 12.69
N ASP A 232 -2.14 -4.97 12.04
CA ASP A 232 -1.27 -3.98 12.68
C ASP A 232 -2.08 -2.80 13.23
N LEU A 233 -3.07 -2.31 12.48
CA LEU A 233 -3.97 -1.26 12.94
C LEU A 233 -4.77 -1.72 14.17
N PHE A 234 -5.27 -2.95 14.16
CA PHE A 234 -5.95 -3.54 15.31
C PHE A 234 -5.04 -3.56 16.54
N GLY A 235 -3.81 -4.06 16.40
CA GLY A 235 -2.83 -4.09 17.48
C GLY A 235 -2.53 -2.70 18.04
N LYS A 236 -2.22 -1.73 17.17
CA LYS A 236 -1.94 -0.34 17.57
C LYS A 236 -3.13 0.35 18.23
N ARG A 237 -4.36 0.13 17.72
CA ARG A 237 -5.57 0.68 18.35
C ARG A 237 -5.78 0.11 19.74
N LYS A 238 -5.54 -1.19 19.93
CA LYS A 238 -5.62 -1.85 21.23
C LYS A 238 -4.61 -1.27 22.23
N GLU A 239 -3.36 -1.04 21.81
CA GLU A 239 -2.32 -0.41 22.62
C GLU A 239 -2.68 1.03 23.01
N ASN A 240 -3.28 1.79 22.09
CA ASN A 240 -3.72 3.17 22.35
C ASN A 240 -4.87 3.28 23.37
N PHE A 241 -5.56 2.20 23.76
CA PHE A 241 -6.51 2.20 24.88
C PHE A 241 -5.82 2.12 26.26
N GLN A 242 -4.50 1.99 26.32
CA GLN A 242 -3.72 2.05 27.56
C GLN A 242 -3.23 3.47 27.92
N GLY A 243 -3.79 4.51 27.30
CA GLY A 243 -3.50 5.93 27.58
C GLY A 243 -4.73 6.72 27.98
#